data_AF-A0A9Q0AWK2-F1
#
_entry.id   AF-A0A9Q0AWK2-F1
#
_cell.length_a   1.000
_cell.length_b   1.000
_cell.length_c   1.000
_cell.angle_alpha   90.00
_cell.angle_beta   90.00
_cell.angle_gamma   90.00
#
_symmetry.space_group_name_H-M   'P 1'
#
loop_
_entity.id
_entity.type
_entity.pdbx_description
1 polymer ?
#
loop_
_entity_poly.entity_id
_entity_poly.type
_entity_poly.pdbx_seq_one_letter_code
_entity_poly.pdbx_strand_id
1 'polypeptide(L)'
;MQKLPFELVFDIAKQLAPKDVWSLRRVCKQFKYLTQNETIARAILEKHAAYSIEMKEARQSGYYAQALRRRVKFQDAVTTAKPYSVGIVAWADQYIYCNGMLCYTQNETKEFFLLDLHQSAPNEIVINVDELLATTNQILASEKYELRPIHYSENILSWLYIPLENTGRNKLFVTNIERRAIFPPIDIDSRQKLFVRNNSNYLYCGTYPDTGDDNDTGDNDTGDDDDNFWKLQCFNIGRKEWLNGVLELKEVAGSDVGTTAAFEIFGQHFYAASSVQPTAFGEDVYLSRYYGVRYPLGVCRAEDKQLLSESMFRRDHREGPINEIWSTLSLEKNPKTGVLEVVECRREHSAKGDGNSRTAYRTAVQIRNGDFSDDFLVREGSEQKLVEFCGSQGQAPNLKEYPSTPHRGDDGFTEPLVTSNNCFMRSYNIHYEAFIDLFNLTAADGLSSGLNIRTISRSQAVTHEQPDSQEMGNKAKQVESIISYWPPQTHPDEKCDGSKYLAHALRVQEPHWDIFGVADDRSLVYIQGG
;
A
#
# COMPACT_ATOMS: atom_id res chain seq x y z
N MET A 1 -22.36 31.50 -14.28
CA MET A 1 -22.51 30.12 -14.82
C MET A 1 -23.85 29.86 -15.51
N GLN A 2 -25.02 30.22 -14.94
CA GLN A 2 -26.32 29.80 -15.50
C GLN A 2 -26.69 30.39 -16.88
N LYS A 3 -26.07 31.50 -17.29
CA LYS A 3 -26.24 32.13 -18.61
C LYS A 3 -25.06 31.85 -19.56
N LEU A 4 -24.09 31.05 -19.13
CA LEU A 4 -22.92 30.76 -19.95
C LEU A 4 -23.27 29.65 -20.97
N PRO A 5 -22.73 29.73 -22.20
CA PRO A 5 -22.73 28.61 -23.13
C PRO A 5 -22.14 27.35 -22.51
N PHE A 6 -22.56 26.19 -23.01
CA PHE A 6 -22.14 24.89 -22.50
C PHE A 6 -20.62 24.75 -22.52
N GLU A 7 -19.97 25.23 -23.57
CA GLU A 7 -18.53 25.16 -23.80
C GLU A 7 -17.77 25.86 -22.66
N LEU A 8 -18.21 27.05 -22.25
CA LEU A 8 -17.59 27.78 -21.14
C LEU A 8 -17.81 27.07 -19.80
N VAL A 9 -18.98 26.45 -19.59
CA VAL A 9 -19.21 25.70 -18.36
C VAL A 9 -18.39 24.41 -18.34
N PHE A 10 -18.23 23.75 -19.48
CA PHE A 10 -17.37 22.58 -19.64
C PHE A 10 -15.92 22.92 -19.30
N ASP A 11 -15.39 24.02 -19.84
CA ASP A 11 -14.02 24.46 -19.55
C ASP A 11 -13.83 24.81 -18.08
N ILE A 12 -14.78 25.53 -17.46
CA ILE A 12 -14.73 25.82 -16.02
C ILE A 12 -14.75 24.52 -15.20
N ALA A 13 -15.70 23.62 -15.48
CA ALA A 13 -15.87 22.37 -14.73
C ALA A 13 -14.62 21.49 -14.80
N LYS A 14 -13.97 21.43 -15.97
CA LYS A 14 -12.71 20.71 -16.16
C LYS A 14 -11.58 21.24 -15.28
N GLN A 15 -11.57 22.53 -14.94
CA GLN A 15 -10.52 23.10 -14.09
C GLN A 15 -10.69 22.78 -12.60
N LEU A 16 -11.92 22.57 -12.15
CA LEU A 16 -12.27 22.34 -10.75
C LEU A 16 -11.93 20.91 -10.30
N ALA A 17 -11.53 20.74 -9.04
CA ALA A 17 -11.32 19.41 -8.48
C ALA A 17 -12.66 18.66 -8.35
N PRO A 18 -12.67 17.31 -8.35
CA PRO A 18 -13.89 16.52 -8.22
C PRO A 18 -14.79 16.93 -7.05
N LYS A 19 -14.18 17.22 -5.89
CA LYS A 19 -14.88 17.66 -4.66
C LYS A 19 -15.55 19.03 -4.81
N ASP A 20 -14.93 19.95 -5.54
CA ASP A 20 -15.49 21.28 -5.80
C ASP A 20 -16.70 21.20 -6.73
N VAL A 21 -16.61 20.38 -7.79
CA VAL A 21 -17.74 20.13 -8.70
C VAL A 21 -18.92 19.51 -7.96
N TRP A 22 -18.64 18.59 -7.04
CA TRP A 22 -19.66 17.99 -6.18
C TRP A 22 -20.29 19.01 -5.21
N SER A 23 -19.48 19.91 -4.66
CA SER A 23 -19.96 21.00 -3.81
C SER A 23 -20.85 21.96 -4.59
N LEU A 24 -20.48 22.34 -5.82
CA LEU A 24 -21.29 23.19 -6.70
C LEU A 24 -22.66 22.59 -7.01
N ARG A 25 -22.73 21.26 -7.22
CA ARG A 25 -24.00 20.55 -7.38
C ARG A 25 -24.97 20.77 -6.20
N ARG A 26 -24.45 20.96 -4.98
CA ARG A 26 -25.26 21.19 -3.78
C ARG A 26 -25.77 22.62 -3.68
N VAL A 27 -25.11 23.58 -4.34
CA VAL A 27 -25.49 25.00 -4.33
C VAL A 27 -26.77 25.26 -5.15
N CYS A 28 -26.93 24.62 -6.31
CA CYS A 28 -28.09 24.84 -7.18
C CYS A 28 -28.55 23.56 -7.90
N LYS A 29 -29.87 23.35 -7.99
CA LYS A 29 -30.47 22.21 -8.73
C LYS A 29 -29.99 22.14 -10.19
N GLN A 30 -29.74 23.27 -10.84
CA GLN A 30 -29.23 23.30 -12.20
C GLN A 30 -27.83 22.70 -12.31
N PHE A 31 -26.95 22.86 -11.30
CA PHE A 31 -25.60 22.29 -11.34
C PHE A 31 -25.54 20.78 -11.12
N LYS A 32 -26.67 20.10 -10.93
CA LYS A 32 -26.71 18.63 -10.89
C LYS A 32 -26.13 18.01 -12.16
N TYR A 33 -26.34 18.63 -13.33
CA TYR A 33 -25.87 18.08 -14.60
C TYR A 33 -24.33 17.95 -14.66
N LEU A 34 -23.57 18.78 -13.92
CA LEU A 34 -22.09 18.73 -13.88
C LEU A 34 -21.57 17.36 -13.41
N THR A 35 -22.35 16.64 -12.61
CA THR A 35 -22.00 15.32 -12.06
C THR A 35 -22.74 14.17 -12.74
N GLN A 36 -23.59 14.47 -13.73
CA GLN A 36 -24.45 13.52 -14.43
C GLN A 36 -24.11 13.42 -15.92
N ASN A 37 -23.49 14.46 -16.49
CA ASN A 37 -23.06 14.47 -17.88
C ASN A 37 -21.74 13.67 -18.04
N GLU A 38 -21.75 12.68 -18.93
CA GLU A 38 -20.62 11.78 -19.16
C GLU A 38 -19.40 12.51 -19.72
N THR A 39 -19.59 13.47 -20.63
CA THR A 39 -18.49 14.24 -21.25
C THR A 39 -17.77 15.10 -20.23
N ILE A 40 -18.51 15.81 -19.38
CA ILE A 40 -17.95 16.62 -18.28
C ILE A 40 -17.23 15.72 -17.28
N ALA A 41 -17.88 14.63 -16.85
CA ALA A 41 -17.30 13.72 -15.88
C ALA A 41 -16.02 13.05 -16.38
N ARG A 42 -16.00 12.64 -17.64
CA ARG A 42 -14.81 12.13 -18.32
C ARG A 42 -13.68 13.15 -18.31
N ALA A 43 -13.95 14.40 -18.70
CA ALA A 43 -12.94 15.45 -18.73
C ALA A 43 -12.35 15.77 -17.34
N ILE A 44 -13.19 15.76 -16.30
CA ILE A 44 -12.75 15.94 -14.90
C ILE A 44 -11.86 14.77 -14.46
N LEU A 45 -12.30 13.52 -14.70
CA LEU A 45 -11.53 12.32 -14.33
C LEU A 45 -10.21 12.24 -15.10
N GLU A 46 -10.21 12.52 -16.39
CA GLU A 46 -8.99 12.57 -17.21
C GLU A 46 -7.98 13.61 -16.72
N LYS A 47 -8.44 14.73 -16.14
CA LYS A 47 -7.54 15.76 -15.61
C LYS A 47 -7.00 15.43 -14.22
N HIS A 48 -7.86 14.93 -13.33
CA HIS A 48 -7.55 14.86 -11.89
C HIS A 48 -7.28 13.44 -11.37
N ALA A 49 -7.64 12.42 -12.13
CA ALA A 49 -7.63 11.02 -11.68
C ALA A 49 -7.46 10.04 -12.86
N ALA A 50 -6.65 10.39 -13.86
CA ALA A 50 -6.54 9.66 -15.13
C ALA A 50 -6.14 8.18 -14.98
N TYR A 51 -5.53 7.82 -13.85
CA TYR A 51 -5.02 6.50 -13.53
C TYR A 51 -5.66 5.90 -12.29
N SER A 52 -6.71 6.51 -11.74
CA SER A 52 -7.45 5.93 -10.62
C SER A 52 -8.25 4.71 -11.05
N ILE A 53 -8.63 3.88 -10.08
CA ILE A 53 -9.43 2.67 -10.33
C ILE A 53 -10.79 3.05 -10.92
N GLU A 54 -11.44 4.13 -10.46
CA GLU A 54 -12.72 4.58 -11.02
C GLU A 54 -12.59 4.98 -12.49
N MET A 55 -11.47 5.60 -12.88
CA MET A 55 -11.21 5.93 -14.29
C MET A 55 -10.96 4.68 -15.13
N LYS A 56 -10.26 3.67 -14.59
CA LYS A 56 -10.07 2.37 -15.26
C LYS A 56 -11.41 1.67 -15.52
N GLU A 57 -12.26 1.58 -14.50
CA GLU A 57 -13.63 1.03 -14.61
C GLU A 57 -14.50 1.82 -15.60
N ALA A 58 -14.43 3.16 -15.57
CA ALA A 58 -15.20 4.03 -16.46
C ALA A 58 -14.79 3.88 -17.92
N ARG A 59 -13.49 3.68 -18.21
CA ARG A 59 -13.01 3.43 -19.57
C ARG A 59 -13.55 2.13 -20.16
N GLN A 60 -13.75 1.12 -19.31
CA GLN A 60 -14.29 -0.18 -19.73
C GLN A 60 -15.81 -0.14 -19.90
N SER A 61 -16.51 0.51 -18.96
CA SER A 61 -17.99 0.51 -18.91
C SER A 61 -18.66 1.67 -19.66
N GLY A 62 -17.94 2.78 -19.88
CA GLY A 62 -18.50 4.03 -20.40
C GLY A 62 -19.20 4.92 -19.36
N TYR A 63 -19.29 4.50 -18.08
CA TYR A 63 -20.03 5.20 -17.03
C TYR A 63 -19.17 6.19 -16.22
N TYR A 64 -18.65 7.23 -16.87
CA TYR A 64 -17.80 8.26 -16.26
C TYR A 64 -18.53 9.07 -15.19
N ALA A 65 -19.79 9.41 -15.37
CA ALA A 65 -20.55 10.17 -14.39
C ALA A 65 -20.75 9.36 -13.11
N GLN A 66 -20.96 8.05 -13.21
CA GLN A 66 -21.02 7.17 -12.05
C GLN A 66 -19.67 7.08 -11.34
N ALA A 67 -18.58 6.90 -12.09
CA ALA A 67 -17.22 6.85 -11.57
C ALA A 67 -16.83 8.14 -10.82
N LEU A 68 -17.14 9.32 -11.38
CA LEU A 68 -16.91 10.60 -10.71
C LEU A 68 -17.65 10.68 -9.38
N ARG A 69 -18.93 10.29 -9.36
CA ARG A 69 -19.73 10.29 -8.12
C ARG A 69 -19.20 9.30 -7.08
N ARG A 70 -18.76 8.12 -7.50
CA ARG A 70 -18.13 7.11 -6.62
C ARG A 70 -16.85 7.66 -6.02
N ARG A 71 -15.95 8.21 -6.84
CA ARG A 71 -14.69 8.80 -6.38
C ARG A 71 -14.89 9.89 -5.32
N VAL A 72 -15.82 10.83 -5.55
CA VAL A 72 -16.07 11.88 -4.56
C VAL A 72 -16.67 11.32 -3.27
N LYS A 73 -17.55 10.33 -3.37
CA LYS A 73 -18.06 9.64 -2.18
C LYS A 73 -16.92 8.98 -1.40
N PHE A 74 -16.06 8.20 -2.04
CA PHE A 74 -14.92 7.57 -1.38
C PHE A 74 -13.99 8.59 -0.75
N GLN A 75 -13.68 9.68 -1.47
CA GLN A 75 -12.91 10.79 -0.90
C GLN A 75 -13.59 11.38 0.34
N ASP A 76 -14.90 11.64 0.30
CA ASP A 76 -15.66 12.14 1.44
C ASP A 76 -15.60 11.14 2.61
N ALA A 77 -15.79 9.85 2.38
CA ALA A 77 -15.73 8.81 3.41
C ALA A 77 -14.36 8.71 4.07
N VAL A 78 -13.29 8.64 3.27
CA VAL A 78 -11.90 8.54 3.76
C VAL A 78 -11.51 9.81 4.51
N THR A 79 -11.76 11.00 3.95
CA THR A 79 -11.33 12.26 4.57
C THR A 79 -12.13 12.63 5.82
N THR A 80 -13.35 12.08 5.99
CA THR A 80 -14.20 12.35 7.16
C THR A 80 -14.33 11.18 8.12
N ALA A 81 -13.60 10.09 7.88
CA ALA A 81 -13.69 8.81 8.59
C ALA A 81 -15.09 8.16 8.57
N LYS A 82 -16.03 8.59 7.70
CA LYS A 82 -17.43 8.13 7.72
C LYS A 82 -17.67 7.05 6.68
N PRO A 83 -17.67 5.74 7.04
CA PRO A 83 -17.95 4.67 6.09
C PRO A 83 -19.41 4.74 5.62
N TYR A 84 -19.66 4.32 4.37
CA TYR A 84 -21.03 4.19 3.85
C TYR A 84 -21.71 2.87 4.24
N SER A 85 -20.93 1.86 4.57
CA SER A 85 -21.40 0.53 4.98
C SER A 85 -20.37 -0.08 5.93
N VAL A 86 -20.84 -0.85 6.91
CA VAL A 86 -20.03 -1.71 7.77
C VAL A 86 -20.84 -2.97 8.01
N GLY A 87 -20.18 -4.12 8.05
CA GLY A 87 -20.81 -5.39 8.34
C GLY A 87 -19.76 -6.46 8.65
N ILE A 88 -20.22 -7.54 9.27
CA ILE A 88 -19.43 -8.78 9.40
C ILE A 88 -19.58 -9.50 8.06
N VAL A 89 -18.44 -9.76 7.40
CA VAL A 89 -18.42 -10.32 6.05
C VAL A 89 -18.03 -11.79 6.02
N ALA A 90 -17.35 -12.30 7.04
CA ALA A 90 -16.87 -13.68 7.09
C ALA A 90 -16.55 -14.12 8.53
N TRP A 91 -16.47 -15.44 8.72
CA TRP A 91 -15.81 -16.10 9.85
C TRP A 91 -14.62 -16.86 9.27
N ALA A 92 -13.41 -16.55 9.72
CA ALA A 92 -12.19 -16.99 9.06
C ALA A 92 -11.12 -17.42 10.06
N ASP A 93 -10.37 -18.47 9.72
CA ASP A 93 -9.16 -18.88 10.43
C ASP A 93 -7.92 -18.14 9.90
N GLN A 94 -7.78 -18.06 8.57
CA GLN A 94 -6.74 -17.29 7.89
C GLN A 94 -7.39 -16.41 6.82
N TYR A 95 -6.85 -15.22 6.59
CA TYR A 95 -7.36 -14.32 5.56
C TYR A 95 -6.28 -13.44 4.93
N ILE A 96 -6.55 -12.99 3.72
CA ILE A 96 -5.91 -11.84 3.09
C ILE A 96 -6.98 -10.92 2.51
N TYR A 97 -6.69 -9.63 2.50
CA TYR A 97 -7.48 -8.65 1.75
C TYR A 97 -6.55 -7.93 0.78
N CYS A 98 -6.76 -8.09 -0.52
CA CYS A 98 -5.96 -7.43 -1.54
C CYS A 98 -6.79 -7.19 -2.81
N ASN A 99 -6.56 -6.05 -3.47
CA ASN A 99 -7.23 -5.68 -4.72
C ASN A 99 -8.78 -5.73 -4.66
N GLY A 100 -9.38 -5.35 -3.53
CA GLY A 100 -10.83 -5.41 -3.33
C GLY A 100 -11.41 -6.79 -3.02
N MET A 101 -10.57 -7.83 -2.98
CA MET A 101 -10.97 -9.21 -2.76
C MET A 101 -10.57 -9.68 -1.37
N LEU A 102 -11.55 -10.15 -0.61
CA LEU A 102 -11.33 -10.88 0.62
C LEU A 102 -11.19 -12.36 0.26
N CYS A 103 -10.06 -12.96 0.63
CA CYS A 103 -9.85 -14.40 0.49
C CYS A 103 -9.58 -14.98 1.87
N TYR A 104 -10.33 -16.00 2.28
CA TYR A 104 -10.19 -16.60 3.60
C TYR A 104 -10.44 -18.10 3.59
N THR A 105 -10.04 -18.76 4.68
CA THR A 105 -10.23 -20.19 4.91
C THR A 105 -11.05 -20.45 6.14
N GLN A 106 -11.70 -21.61 6.15
CA GLN A 106 -12.31 -22.21 7.33
C GLN A 106 -11.74 -23.62 7.52
N ASN A 107 -11.04 -23.85 8.63
CA ASN A 107 -10.33 -25.09 8.92
C ASN A 107 -11.29 -26.29 9.02
N GLU A 108 -12.50 -26.07 9.52
CA GLU A 108 -13.52 -27.11 9.67
C GLU A 108 -14.00 -27.65 8.31
N THR A 109 -14.17 -26.76 7.32
CA THR A 109 -14.70 -27.13 6.00
C THR A 109 -13.60 -27.42 4.98
N LYS A 110 -12.36 -26.97 5.24
CA LYS A 110 -11.22 -27.03 4.30
C LYS A 110 -11.53 -26.37 2.95
N GLU A 111 -12.29 -25.28 2.97
CA GLU A 111 -12.67 -24.52 1.79
C GLU A 111 -11.98 -23.16 1.77
N PHE A 112 -11.66 -22.67 0.56
CA PHE A 112 -11.36 -21.26 0.34
C PHE A 112 -12.62 -20.52 -0.08
N PHE A 113 -12.81 -19.35 0.51
CA PHE A 113 -13.89 -18.43 0.19
C PHE A 113 -13.30 -17.15 -0.36
N LEU A 114 -13.84 -16.69 -1.49
CA LEU A 114 -13.44 -15.43 -2.11
C LEU A 114 -14.66 -14.52 -2.27
N LEU A 115 -14.55 -13.29 -1.76
CA LEU A 115 -15.62 -12.29 -1.76
C LEU A 115 -15.11 -10.96 -2.35
N ASP A 116 -15.76 -10.48 -3.41
CA ASP A 116 -15.47 -9.16 -4.01
C ASP A 116 -16.20 -8.06 -3.25
N LEU A 117 -15.47 -7.36 -2.39
CA LEU A 117 -15.99 -6.26 -1.59
C LEU A 117 -16.15 -4.98 -2.44
N HIS A 118 -15.33 -4.79 -3.47
CA HIS A 118 -15.37 -3.60 -4.33
C HIS A 118 -16.60 -3.56 -5.24
N GLN A 119 -17.05 -4.71 -5.75
CA GLN A 119 -18.28 -4.81 -6.54
C GLN A 119 -19.50 -5.17 -5.68
N SER A 120 -19.34 -5.31 -4.36
CA SER A 120 -20.41 -5.74 -3.45
C SER A 120 -21.05 -7.04 -3.93
N ALA A 121 -20.23 -8.05 -4.21
CA ALA A 121 -20.69 -9.33 -4.71
C ALA A 121 -21.70 -9.95 -3.74
N PRO A 122 -22.84 -10.48 -4.23
CA PRO A 122 -23.88 -11.03 -3.36
C PRO A 122 -23.52 -12.42 -2.83
N ASN A 123 -22.61 -13.13 -3.48
CA ASN A 123 -22.25 -14.50 -3.18
C ASN A 123 -20.73 -14.66 -3.18
N GLU A 124 -20.25 -15.57 -2.33
CA GLU A 124 -18.87 -15.99 -2.26
C GLU A 124 -18.56 -17.03 -3.35
N ILE A 125 -17.32 -17.01 -3.84
CA ILE A 125 -16.78 -18.11 -4.63
C ILE A 125 -16.17 -19.11 -3.65
N VAL A 126 -16.73 -20.32 -3.60
CA VAL A 126 -16.26 -21.41 -2.74
C VAL A 126 -15.42 -22.38 -3.55
N ILE A 127 -14.27 -22.74 -3.00
CA ILE A 127 -13.31 -23.67 -3.60
C ILE A 127 -13.02 -24.78 -2.60
N ASN A 128 -13.39 -26.01 -2.96
CA ASN A 128 -13.05 -27.19 -2.19
C ASN A 128 -11.58 -27.57 -2.41
N VAL A 129 -10.77 -27.51 -1.35
CA VAL A 129 -9.32 -27.73 -1.46
C VAL A 129 -8.99 -29.20 -1.60
N ASP A 130 -9.75 -30.10 -0.96
CA ASP A 130 -9.51 -31.55 -1.08
C ASP A 130 -9.77 -32.04 -2.52
N GLU A 131 -10.83 -31.55 -3.18
CA GLU A 131 -11.09 -31.82 -4.61
C GLU A 131 -9.95 -31.31 -5.50
N LEU A 132 -9.47 -30.10 -5.21
CA LEU A 132 -8.35 -29.49 -5.91
C LEU A 132 -7.07 -30.31 -5.73
N LEU A 133 -6.71 -30.68 -4.50
CA LEU A 133 -5.51 -31.45 -4.19
C LEU A 133 -5.55 -32.86 -4.79
N ALA A 134 -6.72 -33.50 -4.84
CA ALA A 134 -6.91 -34.81 -5.46
C ALA A 134 -6.49 -34.82 -6.95
N THR A 135 -6.56 -33.68 -7.65
CA THR A 135 -6.10 -33.60 -9.05
C THR A 135 -4.58 -33.61 -9.20
N THR A 136 -3.84 -33.34 -8.14
CA THR A 136 -2.38 -33.12 -8.22
C THR A 136 -1.55 -34.38 -7.99
N ASN A 137 -2.12 -35.45 -7.42
CA ASN A 137 -1.41 -36.69 -6.99
C ASN A 137 -0.16 -36.44 -6.12
N GLN A 138 0.04 -35.21 -5.61
CA GLN A 138 1.27 -34.76 -4.96
C GLN A 138 1.12 -34.54 -3.45
N ILE A 139 -0.09 -34.73 -2.92
CA ILE A 139 -0.40 -34.64 -1.48
C ILE A 139 -1.18 -35.90 -1.08
N LEU A 140 -0.78 -36.54 0.02
CA LEU A 140 -1.49 -37.67 0.58
C LEU A 140 -2.76 -37.16 1.28
N ALA A 141 -3.93 -37.70 0.90
CA ALA A 141 -5.26 -37.25 1.34
C ALA A 141 -5.56 -37.37 2.85
N SER A 142 -4.58 -37.75 3.68
CA SER A 142 -4.75 -38.08 5.10
C SER A 142 -3.98 -37.18 6.07
N GLU A 143 -3.20 -36.20 5.58
CA GLU A 143 -2.42 -35.33 6.47
C GLU A 143 -3.29 -34.17 6.98
N LYS A 144 -3.16 -33.84 8.27
CA LYS A 144 -3.69 -32.58 8.81
C LYS A 144 -2.84 -31.43 8.26
N TYR A 145 -3.48 -30.38 7.77
CA TYR A 145 -2.80 -29.25 7.18
C TYR A 145 -3.47 -27.93 7.52
N GLU A 146 -2.69 -26.86 7.51
CA GLU A 146 -3.15 -25.47 7.55
C GLU A 146 -3.09 -24.89 6.14
N LEU A 147 -4.09 -24.08 5.80
CA LEU A 147 -4.19 -23.37 4.54
C LEU A 147 -4.08 -21.87 4.79
N ARG A 148 -3.09 -21.24 4.16
CA ARG A 148 -2.89 -19.81 4.29
C ARG A 148 -2.94 -19.12 2.92
N PRO A 149 -3.95 -18.28 2.64
CA PRO A 149 -3.94 -17.48 1.42
C PRO A 149 -2.77 -16.47 1.47
N ILE A 150 -2.11 -16.24 0.33
CA ILE A 150 -0.91 -15.37 0.26
C ILE A 150 -1.15 -14.13 -0.61
N HIS A 151 -1.74 -14.30 -1.80
CA HIS A 151 -2.01 -13.19 -2.71
C HIS A 151 -3.15 -13.52 -3.69
N TYR A 152 -3.94 -12.51 -4.04
CA TYR A 152 -4.94 -12.58 -5.10
C TYR A 152 -4.80 -11.42 -6.09
N SER A 153 -4.75 -11.73 -7.39
CA SER A 153 -4.82 -10.75 -8.47
C SER A 153 -5.20 -11.42 -9.79
N GLU A 154 -5.98 -10.72 -10.63
CA GLU A 154 -6.35 -11.16 -11.99
C GLU A 154 -6.88 -12.62 -12.06
N ASN A 155 -7.79 -12.99 -11.16
CA ASN A 155 -8.38 -14.35 -11.03
C ASN A 155 -7.38 -15.46 -10.67
N ILE A 156 -6.21 -15.11 -10.16
CA ILE A 156 -5.21 -16.05 -9.66
C ILE A 156 -5.11 -15.92 -8.15
N LEU A 157 -5.34 -17.02 -7.44
CA LEU A 157 -5.12 -17.15 -6.00
C LEU A 157 -3.85 -17.93 -5.75
N SER A 158 -2.94 -17.36 -4.97
CA SER A 158 -1.74 -18.03 -4.47
C SER A 158 -1.92 -18.32 -2.99
N TRP A 159 -1.64 -19.54 -2.57
CA TRP A 159 -1.88 -20.00 -1.21
C TRP A 159 -0.85 -21.04 -0.79
N LEU A 160 -0.50 -21.02 0.50
CA LEU A 160 0.49 -21.90 1.09
C LEU A 160 -0.23 -23.07 1.77
N TYR A 161 0.21 -24.28 1.42
CA TYR A 161 -0.10 -25.51 2.11
C TYR A 161 0.96 -25.77 3.17
N ILE A 162 0.55 -25.90 4.42
CA ILE A 162 1.44 -26.15 5.55
C ILE A 162 1.03 -27.47 6.22
N PRO A 163 1.82 -28.55 6.09
CA PRO A 163 1.53 -29.78 6.80
C PRO A 163 1.73 -29.59 8.30
N LEU A 164 0.76 -30.03 9.11
CA LEU A 164 0.81 -29.93 10.58
C LEU A 164 1.65 -31.05 11.22
N GLU A 165 1.83 -32.15 10.51
CA GLU A 165 2.74 -33.22 10.88
C GLU A 165 4.08 -32.98 10.17
N ASN A 166 5.21 -33.23 10.85
CA ASN A 166 6.57 -33.03 10.30
C ASN A 166 6.93 -34.00 9.15
N THR A 167 5.94 -34.52 8.44
CA THR A 167 6.08 -35.50 7.36
C THR A 167 6.26 -34.86 5.99
N GLY A 168 5.95 -33.56 5.83
CA GLY A 168 5.98 -32.85 4.54
C GLY A 168 6.68 -31.50 4.54
N ARG A 169 7.02 -31.01 3.34
CA ARG A 169 7.48 -29.63 3.10
C ARG A 169 6.28 -28.70 2.85
N ASN A 170 6.43 -27.42 3.17
CA ASN A 170 5.41 -26.44 2.79
C ASN A 170 5.40 -26.30 1.26
N LYS A 171 4.22 -26.12 0.67
CA LYS A 171 4.08 -26.01 -0.79
C LYS A 171 3.26 -24.78 -1.15
N LEU A 172 3.76 -23.97 -2.08
CA LEU A 172 2.99 -22.88 -2.66
C LEU A 172 2.18 -23.40 -3.84
N PHE A 173 0.87 -23.26 -3.73
CA PHE A 173 -0.08 -23.54 -4.79
C PHE A 173 -0.53 -22.26 -5.46
N VAL A 174 -0.75 -22.35 -6.76
CA VAL A 174 -1.31 -21.27 -7.57
C VAL A 174 -2.52 -21.82 -8.30
N THR A 175 -3.69 -21.22 -8.06
CA THR A 175 -4.96 -21.66 -8.61
C THR A 175 -5.56 -20.55 -9.47
N ASN A 176 -5.94 -20.89 -10.70
CA ASN A 176 -6.81 -20.05 -11.51
C ASN A 176 -8.26 -20.31 -11.11
N ILE A 177 -8.93 -19.29 -10.58
CA ILE A 177 -10.27 -19.41 -10.00
C ILE A 177 -11.33 -19.66 -11.07
N GLU A 178 -11.27 -18.92 -12.18
CA GLU A 178 -12.23 -19.03 -13.27
C GLU A 178 -12.19 -20.41 -13.94
N ARG A 179 -10.98 -20.94 -14.13
CA ARG A 179 -10.75 -22.25 -14.77
C ARG A 179 -10.77 -23.41 -13.80
N ARG A 180 -10.84 -23.16 -12.49
CA ARG A 180 -10.70 -24.15 -11.40
C ARG A 180 -9.51 -25.09 -11.62
N ALA A 181 -8.37 -24.50 -11.99
CA ALA A 181 -7.18 -25.24 -12.36
C ALA A 181 -6.03 -24.89 -11.42
N ILE A 182 -5.35 -25.91 -10.90
CA ILE A 182 -4.11 -25.77 -10.15
C ILE A 182 -2.93 -25.85 -11.11
N PHE A 183 -1.95 -24.99 -10.86
CA PHE A 183 -0.65 -25.05 -11.50
C PHE A 183 0.35 -25.88 -10.67
N PRO A 184 1.44 -26.37 -11.28
CA PRO A 184 2.46 -27.13 -10.55
C PRO A 184 2.94 -26.38 -9.30
N PRO A 185 2.83 -26.97 -8.10
CA PRO A 185 3.29 -26.32 -6.89
C PRO A 185 4.81 -26.34 -6.80
N ILE A 186 5.36 -25.49 -5.94
CA ILE A 186 6.78 -25.47 -5.56
C ILE A 186 6.91 -25.67 -4.06
N ASP A 187 8.00 -26.34 -3.66
CA ASP A 187 8.39 -26.42 -2.26
C ASP A 187 8.87 -25.04 -1.78
N ILE A 188 8.44 -24.66 -0.57
CA ILE A 188 8.83 -23.41 0.08
C ILE A 188 9.35 -23.73 1.48
N ASP A 189 10.56 -23.28 1.77
CA ASP A 189 11.19 -23.49 3.08
C ASP A 189 10.67 -22.47 4.11
N SER A 190 10.57 -21.19 3.74
CA SER A 190 10.17 -20.10 4.64
C SER A 190 8.66 -20.03 4.87
N ARG A 191 8.24 -20.00 6.14
CA ARG A 191 6.83 -19.84 6.52
C ARG A 191 6.40 -18.40 6.72
N GLN A 192 7.31 -17.46 6.95
CA GLN A 192 6.93 -16.09 7.33
C GLN A 192 7.39 -15.05 6.33
N LYS A 193 8.66 -15.14 5.88
CA LYS A 193 9.26 -14.16 4.98
C LYS A 193 9.04 -14.58 3.52
N LEU A 194 7.79 -14.44 3.09
CA LEU A 194 7.31 -14.82 1.76
C LEU A 194 6.43 -13.69 1.20
N PHE A 195 6.59 -13.38 -0.09
CA PHE A 195 5.61 -12.59 -0.83
C PHE A 195 5.27 -13.22 -2.17
N VAL A 196 4.07 -12.93 -2.67
CA VAL A 196 3.67 -13.23 -4.04
C VAL A 196 3.08 -11.99 -4.68
N ARG A 197 3.46 -11.73 -5.93
CA ARG A 197 2.85 -10.70 -6.80
C ARG A 197 2.59 -11.28 -8.18
N ASN A 198 1.44 -10.97 -8.76
CA ASN A 198 1.10 -11.48 -10.08
C ASN A 198 0.25 -10.49 -10.89
N ASN A 199 0.38 -10.61 -12.20
CA ASN A 199 -0.61 -10.11 -13.15
C ASN A 199 -1.24 -11.31 -13.89
N SER A 200 -1.87 -11.06 -15.03
CA SER A 200 -2.52 -12.11 -15.84
C SER A 200 -1.55 -13.06 -16.56
N ASN A 201 -0.27 -12.69 -16.70
CA ASN A 201 0.72 -13.43 -17.48
C ASN A 201 1.83 -14.06 -16.64
N TYR A 202 2.25 -13.39 -15.56
CA TYR A 202 3.38 -13.79 -14.74
C TYR A 202 3.06 -13.67 -13.25
N LEU A 203 3.64 -14.57 -12.47
CA LEU A 203 3.66 -14.54 -11.02
C LEU A 203 5.10 -14.58 -10.53
N TYR A 204 5.38 -13.81 -9.51
CA TYR A 204 6.67 -13.73 -8.83
C TYR A 204 6.47 -14.12 -7.37
N CYS A 205 7.23 -15.13 -6.93
CA CYS A 205 7.28 -15.61 -5.55
C CYS A 205 8.67 -15.28 -5.00
N GLY A 206 8.72 -14.48 -3.93
CA GLY A 206 9.97 -14.15 -3.26
C GLY A 206 10.03 -14.75 -1.86
N THR A 207 11.13 -15.44 -1.56
CA THR A 207 11.43 -15.97 -0.23
C THR A 207 12.68 -15.29 0.32
N TYR A 208 12.68 -15.06 1.63
CA TYR A 208 13.86 -14.64 2.36
C TYR A 208 14.30 -15.79 3.28
N PRO A 209 15.61 -16.04 3.43
CA PRO A 209 16.11 -17.08 4.33
C PRO A 209 15.55 -16.89 5.74
N ASP A 210 15.08 -17.98 6.33
CA ASP A 210 14.66 -18.00 7.72
C ASP A 210 15.92 -18.24 8.57
N THR A 211 16.69 -17.19 8.83
CA THR A 211 17.69 -17.20 9.89
C THR A 211 16.91 -17.26 11.19
N GLY A 212 16.73 -18.47 11.76
CA GLY A 212 15.83 -18.70 12.88
C GLY A 212 15.97 -17.66 14.00
N ASP A 213 14.84 -17.21 14.54
CA ASP A 213 14.77 -16.27 15.65
C ASP A 213 15.64 -16.73 16.84
N ASP A 214 16.56 -15.85 17.24
CA ASP A 214 16.93 -15.54 18.62
C ASP A 214 16.93 -16.71 19.63
N ASN A 215 18.01 -17.50 19.62
CA ASN A 215 18.71 -18.02 20.80
C ASN A 215 19.76 -19.05 20.34
N ASP A 216 20.84 -18.61 19.71
CA ASP A 216 22.10 -19.29 20.01
C ASP A 216 23.28 -18.34 20.02
N THR A 217 24.08 -18.60 21.03
CA THR A 217 25.23 -17.87 21.54
C THR A 217 26.15 -17.25 20.47
N GLY A 218 26.59 -16.03 20.78
CA GLY A 218 27.69 -15.37 20.09
C GLY A 218 28.96 -16.22 20.19
N ASP A 219 29.27 -16.90 19.10
CA ASP A 219 30.61 -17.26 18.63
C ASP A 219 30.40 -18.14 17.40
N ASN A 220 30.22 -17.53 16.23
CA ASN A 220 30.57 -18.15 14.97
C ASN A 220 30.92 -17.05 13.97
N ASP A 221 32.18 -16.64 14.07
CA ASP A 221 33.00 -16.01 13.03
C ASP A 221 33.23 -17.01 11.87
N THR A 222 32.15 -17.53 11.28
CA THR A 222 32.16 -18.20 9.98
C THR A 222 31.47 -17.26 9.02
N GLY A 223 32.28 -16.45 8.33
CA GLY A 223 31.88 -15.38 7.41
C GLY A 223 31.12 -15.82 6.16
N ASP A 224 29.94 -16.39 6.32
CA ASP A 224 28.93 -16.59 5.26
C ASP A 224 27.70 -15.71 5.54
N ASP A 225 27.89 -14.39 5.62
CA ASP A 225 26.82 -13.39 5.52
C ASP A 225 26.23 -13.29 4.09
N ASP A 226 26.70 -14.12 3.15
CA ASP A 226 26.50 -14.00 1.70
C ASP A 226 25.17 -14.59 1.19
N ASP A 227 24.22 -14.92 2.08
CA ASP A 227 22.93 -15.51 1.71
C ASP A 227 21.70 -14.68 2.16
N ASN A 228 21.90 -13.54 2.83
CA ASN A 228 20.85 -12.70 3.40
C ASN A 228 20.17 -11.77 2.36
N PHE A 229 19.59 -12.35 1.30
CA PHE A 229 18.84 -11.60 0.29
C PHE A 229 17.59 -12.34 -0.18
N TRP A 230 16.68 -11.59 -0.79
CA TRP A 230 15.47 -12.15 -1.38
C TRP A 230 15.80 -13.00 -2.61
N LYS A 231 15.30 -14.24 -2.59
CA LYS A 231 15.38 -15.21 -3.70
C LYS A 231 14.02 -15.24 -4.40
N LEU A 232 14.00 -14.97 -5.70
CA LEU A 232 12.80 -14.75 -6.48
C LEU A 232 12.64 -15.81 -7.57
N GLN A 233 11.51 -16.51 -7.54
CA GLN A 233 11.09 -17.48 -8.54
C GLN A 233 9.96 -16.90 -9.38
N CYS A 234 10.00 -17.15 -10.69
CA CYS A 234 8.97 -16.66 -11.62
C CYS A 234 8.18 -17.81 -12.21
N PHE A 235 6.87 -17.64 -12.28
CA PHE A 235 5.94 -18.56 -12.92
C PHE A 235 5.28 -17.90 -14.13
N ASN A 236 5.30 -18.59 -15.27
CA ASN A 236 4.61 -18.17 -16.47
C ASN A 236 3.21 -18.80 -16.51
N ILE A 237 2.18 -17.97 -16.32
CA ILE A 237 0.78 -18.41 -16.24
C ILE A 237 0.30 -18.96 -17.58
N GLY A 238 0.73 -18.35 -18.69
CA GLY A 238 0.35 -18.77 -20.04
C GLY A 238 0.88 -20.16 -20.40
N ARG A 239 2.14 -20.43 -20.03
CA ARG A 239 2.81 -21.72 -20.27
C ARG A 239 2.58 -22.75 -19.17
N LYS A 240 2.05 -22.32 -18.02
CA LYS A 240 1.82 -23.14 -16.82
C LYS A 240 3.10 -23.78 -16.28
N GLU A 241 4.22 -23.06 -16.35
CA GLU A 241 5.54 -23.56 -15.96
C GLU A 241 6.28 -22.53 -15.10
N TRP A 242 7.05 -23.03 -14.14
CA TRP A 242 8.05 -22.24 -13.44
C TRP A 242 9.23 -22.01 -14.38
N LEU A 243 9.68 -20.76 -14.47
CA LEU A 243 10.84 -20.42 -15.27
C LEU A 243 12.10 -20.95 -14.58
N ASN A 244 13.04 -21.43 -15.39
CA ASN A 244 14.33 -21.91 -14.87
C ASN A 244 15.16 -20.74 -14.34
N GLY A 245 15.72 -20.92 -13.14
CA GLY A 245 16.57 -19.95 -12.46
C GLY A 245 15.89 -19.30 -11.26
N VAL A 246 16.72 -18.77 -10.37
CA VAL A 246 16.31 -18.00 -9.19
C VAL A 246 17.01 -16.65 -9.29
N LEU A 247 16.26 -15.57 -9.17
CA LEU A 247 16.81 -14.22 -9.15
C LEU A 247 17.16 -13.86 -7.71
N GLU A 248 18.42 -13.50 -7.49
CA GLU A 248 18.93 -13.04 -6.19
C GLU A 248 18.90 -11.52 -6.15
N LEU A 249 18.13 -10.93 -5.23
CA LEU A 249 17.96 -9.48 -5.12
C LEU A 249 18.98 -8.88 -4.15
N LYS A 250 20.27 -8.94 -4.51
CA LYS A 250 21.38 -8.44 -3.65
C LYS A 250 21.31 -6.94 -3.36
N GLU A 251 20.62 -6.17 -4.21
CA GLU A 251 20.43 -4.73 -4.03
C GLU A 251 19.18 -4.35 -3.22
N VAL A 252 18.46 -5.34 -2.68
CA VAL A 252 17.25 -5.13 -1.88
C VAL A 252 17.49 -5.74 -0.49
N ALA A 253 17.87 -4.89 0.45
CA ALA A 253 18.04 -5.28 1.85
C ALA A 253 16.71 -5.18 2.63
N GLY A 254 16.69 -5.83 3.80
CA GLY A 254 15.53 -5.86 4.70
C GLY A 254 14.59 -7.04 4.44
N SER A 255 14.15 -7.69 5.51
CA SER A 255 13.30 -8.89 5.47
C SER A 255 11.80 -8.61 5.58
N ASP A 256 11.42 -7.39 5.93
CA ASP A 256 10.03 -7.06 6.32
C ASP A 256 9.30 -6.39 5.16
N VAL A 257 8.49 -7.19 4.47
CA VAL A 257 7.66 -6.72 3.36
C VAL A 257 6.63 -5.71 3.87
N GLY A 258 6.61 -4.52 3.27
CA GLY A 258 5.74 -3.44 3.68
C GLY A 258 6.33 -2.48 4.71
N THR A 259 7.55 -2.75 5.19
CA THR A 259 8.25 -1.90 6.18
C THR A 259 9.65 -1.52 5.70
N THR A 260 10.48 -2.52 5.38
CA THR A 260 11.87 -2.32 4.94
C THR A 260 12.05 -2.61 3.45
N ALA A 261 11.24 -3.51 2.90
CA ALA A 261 11.21 -3.84 1.47
C ALA A 261 9.79 -3.79 0.89
N ALA A 262 9.66 -3.38 -0.37
CA ALA A 262 8.39 -3.33 -1.09
C ALA A 262 8.55 -3.94 -2.50
N PHE A 263 7.59 -4.77 -2.89
CA PHE A 263 7.59 -5.52 -4.15
C PHE A 263 6.28 -5.31 -4.89
N GLU A 264 6.34 -5.02 -6.19
CA GLU A 264 5.13 -4.88 -7.00
C GLU A 264 5.37 -5.06 -8.50
N ILE A 265 4.34 -5.47 -9.23
CA ILE A 265 4.35 -5.56 -10.70
C ILE A 265 3.63 -4.33 -11.27
N PHE A 266 4.35 -3.53 -12.04
CA PHE A 266 3.79 -2.38 -12.74
C PHE A 266 4.12 -2.39 -14.22
N GLY A 267 3.07 -2.39 -15.05
CA GLY A 267 3.20 -2.44 -16.49
C GLY A 267 3.88 -3.74 -16.93
N GLN A 268 5.05 -3.61 -17.57
CA GLN A 268 5.83 -4.74 -18.09
C GLN A 268 7.09 -5.03 -17.26
N HIS A 269 7.12 -4.58 -15.99
CA HIS A 269 8.26 -4.82 -15.11
C HIS A 269 7.82 -5.23 -13.69
N PHE A 270 8.65 -6.04 -13.06
CA PHE A 270 8.67 -6.28 -11.61
C PHE A 270 9.58 -5.24 -10.96
N TYR A 271 9.16 -4.67 -9.83
CA TYR A 271 9.91 -3.68 -9.05
C TYR A 271 10.13 -4.18 -7.63
N ALA A 272 11.32 -3.92 -7.11
CA ALA A 272 11.67 -4.11 -5.73
C ALA A 272 12.36 -2.84 -5.22
N ALA A 273 11.95 -2.33 -4.07
CA ALA A 273 12.53 -1.16 -3.43
C ALA A 273 12.77 -1.43 -1.95
N SER A 274 13.82 -0.84 -1.39
CA SER A 274 14.19 -0.94 0.02
C SER A 274 14.56 0.42 0.59
N SER A 275 14.22 0.60 1.88
CA SER A 275 14.63 1.75 2.70
C SER A 275 15.93 1.48 3.48
N VAL A 276 16.45 0.26 3.40
CA VAL A 276 17.65 -0.22 4.08
C VAL A 276 18.81 -0.25 3.10
N GLN A 277 19.99 0.18 3.55
CA GLN A 277 21.20 0.12 2.76
C GLN A 277 21.69 -1.33 2.63
N PRO A 278 21.83 -1.87 1.40
CA PRO A 278 22.45 -3.17 1.22
C PRO A 278 23.95 -3.13 1.47
N THR A 279 24.51 -4.19 2.05
CA THR A 279 25.95 -4.33 2.39
C THR A 279 26.87 -4.10 1.18
N ALA A 280 26.39 -4.39 -0.03
CA ALA A 280 27.12 -4.17 -1.27
C ALA A 280 27.41 -2.69 -1.59
N PHE A 281 26.67 -1.75 -0.97
CA PHE A 281 26.87 -0.32 -1.13
C PHE A 281 27.68 0.21 0.07
N GLY A 282 28.84 0.82 -0.17
CA GLY A 282 29.72 1.36 0.88
C GLY A 282 29.02 2.36 1.81
N GLU A 283 29.48 2.47 3.06
CA GLU A 283 28.80 3.24 4.12
C GLU A 283 28.77 4.75 3.84
N ASP A 284 27.62 5.27 3.42
CA ASP A 284 27.32 6.70 3.48
C ASP A 284 26.72 7.00 4.86
N VAL A 285 27.59 7.34 5.83
CA VAL A 285 27.26 7.39 7.27
C VAL A 285 26.05 8.28 7.62
N TYR A 286 25.71 9.27 6.79
CA TYR A 286 24.64 10.24 7.09
C TYR A 286 23.56 10.41 6.02
N LEU A 287 23.70 9.85 4.81
CA LEU A 287 22.68 9.99 3.76
C LEU A 287 22.03 8.64 3.44
N SER A 288 20.72 8.59 3.65
CA SER A 288 19.90 7.44 3.25
C SER A 288 19.28 7.68 1.89
N ARG A 289 19.25 6.64 1.05
CA ARG A 289 18.60 6.58 -0.26
C ARG A 289 17.60 5.44 -0.29
N TYR A 290 16.73 5.43 -1.29
CA TYR A 290 16.00 4.23 -1.66
C TYR A 290 16.87 3.37 -2.57
N TYR A 291 17.00 2.09 -2.23
CA TYR A 291 17.74 1.10 -3.00
C TYR A 291 16.77 0.16 -3.70
N GLY A 292 17.21 -0.51 -4.76
CA GLY A 292 16.43 -1.55 -5.37
C GLY A 292 16.64 -1.71 -6.86
N VAL A 293 15.74 -2.48 -7.47
CA VAL A 293 15.87 -2.97 -8.85
C VAL A 293 14.52 -3.10 -9.52
N ARG A 294 14.56 -3.13 -10.85
CA ARG A 294 13.46 -3.64 -11.67
C ARG A 294 13.94 -4.68 -12.67
N TYR A 295 13.05 -5.60 -13.02
CA TYR A 295 13.25 -6.63 -14.04
C TYR A 295 12.11 -6.58 -15.06
N PRO A 296 12.39 -6.73 -16.37
CA PRO A 296 11.35 -7.04 -17.35
C PRO A 296 10.59 -8.31 -16.95
N LEU A 297 9.27 -8.34 -17.20
CA LEU A 297 8.47 -9.52 -16.84
C LEU A 297 8.83 -10.75 -17.69
N GLY A 298 8.85 -11.92 -17.06
CA GLY A 298 9.12 -13.19 -17.72
C GLY A 298 10.59 -13.48 -17.99
N VAL A 299 11.48 -12.74 -17.35
CA VAL A 299 12.93 -12.86 -17.48
C VAL A 299 13.51 -13.24 -16.11
N CYS A 300 14.37 -14.27 -16.09
CA CYS A 300 15.03 -14.78 -14.89
C CYS A 300 16.55 -14.78 -15.06
N ARG A 301 17.11 -13.65 -15.50
CA ARG A 301 18.55 -13.47 -15.63
C ARG A 301 19.00 -12.23 -14.88
N ALA A 302 20.13 -12.35 -14.18
CA ALA A 302 20.71 -11.26 -13.42
C ALA A 302 21.18 -10.09 -14.30
N GLU A 303 21.52 -10.36 -15.57
CA GLU A 303 21.98 -9.34 -16.54
C GLU A 303 20.89 -8.33 -16.94
N ASP A 304 19.62 -8.71 -16.83
CA ASP A 304 18.48 -7.87 -17.24
C ASP A 304 18.01 -6.92 -16.13
N LYS A 305 18.70 -6.90 -14.99
CA LYS A 305 18.39 -6.03 -13.86
C LYS A 305 18.67 -4.58 -14.20
N GLN A 306 17.79 -3.68 -13.76
CA GLN A 306 17.99 -2.24 -13.85
C GLN A 306 17.88 -1.64 -12.45
N LEU A 307 18.95 -0.99 -12.01
CA LEU A 307 19.03 -0.40 -10.68
C LEU A 307 18.16 0.85 -10.56
N LEU A 308 17.62 1.09 -9.36
CA LEU A 308 17.07 2.39 -9.01
C LEU A 308 18.17 3.46 -9.00
N SER A 309 17.78 4.71 -9.26
CA SER A 309 18.71 5.84 -9.35
C SER A 309 19.21 6.27 -7.97
N GLU A 310 20.50 6.57 -7.86
CA GLU A 310 21.12 7.15 -6.64
C GLU A 310 20.58 8.55 -6.29
N SER A 311 19.87 9.20 -7.22
CA SER A 311 19.15 10.45 -6.99
C SER A 311 17.89 10.29 -6.12
N MET A 312 17.45 9.06 -5.85
CA MET A 312 16.30 8.77 -4.99
C MET A 312 16.67 8.95 -3.52
N PHE A 313 16.93 10.20 -3.14
CA PHE A 313 17.21 10.60 -1.77
C PHE A 313 16.03 10.26 -0.84
N ARG A 314 16.34 9.66 0.30
CA ARG A 314 15.35 9.25 1.30
C ARG A 314 15.35 10.16 2.52
N ARG A 315 16.52 10.41 3.13
CA ARG A 315 16.68 11.30 4.29
C ARG A 315 18.14 11.52 4.69
N ASP A 316 18.37 12.49 5.56
CA ASP A 316 19.62 12.68 6.28
C ASP A 316 19.48 12.13 7.72
N HIS A 317 20.39 11.25 8.15
CA HIS A 317 20.34 10.67 9.50
C HIS A 317 20.51 11.71 10.61
N ARG A 318 21.11 12.87 10.31
CA ARG A 318 21.27 14.00 11.25
C ARG A 318 19.95 14.70 11.59
N GLU A 319 18.87 14.43 10.86
CA GLU A 319 17.53 14.97 11.15
C GLU A 319 16.93 14.41 12.44
N GLY A 320 17.46 13.28 12.95
CA GLY A 320 17.04 12.64 14.18
C GLY A 320 16.50 11.21 13.98
N PRO A 321 16.34 10.42 15.04
CA PRO A 321 15.98 9.00 14.93
C PRO A 321 14.55 8.77 14.41
N ILE A 322 14.34 7.62 13.78
CA ILE A 322 13.02 7.12 13.33
C ILE A 322 12.50 6.13 14.36
N ASN A 323 11.19 6.16 14.61
CA ASN A 323 10.51 5.04 15.23
C ASN A 323 10.10 4.02 14.15
N GLU A 324 10.88 2.96 14.01
CA GLU A 324 10.71 1.94 12.97
C GLU A 324 9.39 1.16 13.10
N ILE A 325 8.83 1.05 14.31
CA ILE A 325 7.53 0.39 14.55
C ILE A 325 6.39 1.07 13.77
N TRP A 326 6.55 2.36 13.44
CA TRP A 326 5.60 3.16 12.69
C TRP A 326 5.94 3.30 11.21
N SER A 327 6.99 2.63 10.75
CA SER A 327 7.44 2.75 9.38
C SER A 327 6.63 1.84 8.47
N THR A 328 6.22 2.36 7.32
CA THR A 328 5.63 1.57 6.24
C THR A 328 6.28 1.96 4.92
N LEU A 329 6.38 1.00 4.00
CA LEU A 329 6.98 1.15 2.69
C LEU A 329 6.14 0.42 1.64
N SER A 330 5.66 1.14 0.63
CA SER A 330 4.91 0.56 -0.49
C SER A 330 5.36 1.16 -1.82
N LEU A 331 5.05 0.43 -2.90
CA LEU A 331 5.20 0.89 -4.27
C LEU A 331 3.82 1.14 -4.83
N GLU A 332 3.47 2.39 -5.09
CA GLU A 332 2.11 2.77 -5.49
C GLU A 332 2.10 3.69 -6.70
N LYS A 333 1.04 3.55 -7.50
CA LYS A 333 0.84 4.39 -8.68
C LYS A 333 0.08 5.65 -8.29
N ASN A 334 0.64 6.80 -8.63
CA ASN A 334 -0.05 8.06 -8.46
C ASN A 334 -1.33 8.09 -9.34
N PRO A 335 -2.52 8.29 -8.75
CA PRO A 335 -3.78 8.20 -9.49
C PRO A 335 -4.00 9.32 -10.51
N LYS A 336 -3.30 10.45 -10.36
CA LYS A 336 -3.38 11.59 -11.29
C LYS A 336 -2.43 11.41 -12.47
N THR A 337 -1.20 10.96 -12.21
CA THR A 337 -0.10 10.98 -13.19
C THR A 337 0.25 9.63 -13.77
N GLY A 338 -0.06 8.58 -13.03
CA GLY A 338 0.36 7.22 -13.34
C GLY A 338 1.84 6.94 -13.10
N VAL A 339 2.59 7.88 -12.52
CA VAL A 339 3.97 7.68 -12.11
C VAL A 339 4.00 6.72 -10.92
N LEU A 340 4.92 5.76 -10.96
CA LEU A 340 5.19 4.87 -9.85
C LEU A 340 6.00 5.62 -8.78
N GLU A 341 5.55 5.56 -7.53
CA GLU A 341 6.17 6.24 -6.40
C GLU A 341 6.48 5.22 -5.29
N VAL A 342 7.64 5.39 -4.65
CA VAL A 342 7.89 4.83 -3.32
C VAL A 342 7.13 5.69 -2.33
N VAL A 343 6.24 5.07 -1.57
CA VAL A 343 5.47 5.71 -0.50
C VAL A 343 6.01 5.19 0.81
N GLU A 344 6.59 6.08 1.60
CA GLU A 344 7.14 5.73 2.91
C GLU A 344 6.48 6.57 3.99
N CYS A 345 5.85 5.92 4.97
CA CYS A 345 5.41 6.59 6.19
C CYS A 345 6.44 6.36 7.27
N ARG A 346 6.82 7.41 8.01
CA ARG A 346 7.77 7.33 9.11
C ARG A 346 7.31 8.19 10.26
N ARG A 347 7.68 7.82 11.48
CA ARG A 347 7.52 8.68 12.66
C ARG A 347 8.89 9.15 13.11
N GLU A 348 9.11 10.46 13.09
CA GLU A 348 10.44 11.07 13.19
C GLU A 348 10.53 11.97 14.42
N HIS A 349 11.65 11.86 15.15
CA HIS A 349 11.99 12.77 16.23
C HIS A 349 12.75 13.97 15.67
N SER A 350 12.19 15.17 15.84
CA SER A 350 12.84 16.41 15.43
C SER A 350 14.08 16.68 16.28
N ALA A 351 15.22 16.91 15.63
CA ALA A 351 16.46 17.39 16.27
C ALA A 351 16.28 18.71 17.04
N LYS A 352 15.22 19.48 16.77
CA LYS A 352 14.89 20.73 17.47
C LYS A 352 14.02 20.54 18.74
N GLY A 353 13.83 19.29 19.17
CA GLY A 353 13.37 18.95 20.52
C GLY A 353 11.86 18.83 20.73
N ASP A 354 11.01 19.09 19.73
CA ASP A 354 9.58 19.31 19.98
C ASP A 354 8.62 18.63 18.99
N GLY A 355 9.01 17.47 18.43
CA GLY A 355 8.10 16.76 17.54
C GLY A 355 8.46 15.31 17.32
N ASN A 356 7.53 14.43 17.70
CA ASN A 356 7.49 13.03 17.28
C ASN A 356 6.36 12.90 16.24
N SER A 357 6.61 13.33 15.01
CA SER A 357 5.56 13.47 14.00
C SER A 357 5.60 12.35 12.97
N ARG A 358 4.43 11.82 12.64
CA ARG A 358 4.27 10.90 11.52
C ARG A 358 4.18 11.68 10.22
N THR A 359 4.94 11.28 9.22
CA THR A 359 4.99 11.93 7.91
C THR A 359 5.00 10.88 6.80
N ALA A 360 4.21 11.12 5.74
CA ALA A 360 4.23 10.31 4.52
C ALA A 360 5.05 11.04 3.45
N TYR A 361 6.06 10.34 2.94
CA TYR A 361 6.96 10.75 1.88
C TYR A 361 6.61 10.00 0.59
N ARG A 362 6.72 10.70 -0.54
CA ARG A 362 6.41 10.16 -1.85
C ARG A 362 7.55 10.50 -2.80
N THR A 363 8.22 9.48 -3.30
CA THR A 363 9.39 9.64 -4.16
C THR A 363 9.15 8.91 -5.46
N ALA A 364 9.12 9.63 -6.58
CA ALA A 364 8.97 9.01 -7.89
C ALA A 364 10.10 8.00 -8.15
N VAL A 365 9.74 6.79 -8.59
CA VAL A 365 10.70 5.76 -8.96
C VAL A 365 11.48 6.23 -10.19
N GLN A 366 12.80 6.32 -10.03
CA GLN A 366 13.74 6.68 -11.08
C GLN A 366 14.70 5.52 -11.29
N ILE A 367 14.98 5.23 -12.55
CA ILE A 367 15.89 4.15 -12.93
C ILE A 367 17.22 4.77 -13.33
N ARG A 368 18.32 4.15 -12.89
CA ARG A 368 19.67 4.59 -13.27
C ARG A 368 19.79 4.53 -14.79
N ASN A 369 20.07 5.68 -15.41
CA ASN A 369 20.35 5.73 -16.85
C ASN A 369 21.71 5.05 -17.08
N GLY A 370 21.72 4.04 -17.95
CA GLY A 370 22.90 3.24 -18.23
C GLY A 370 23.88 3.97 -19.14
N ASP A 371 24.68 4.86 -18.57
CA ASP A 371 26.04 5.10 -19.06
C ASP A 371 26.99 4.31 -18.14
N PHE A 372 27.10 3.00 -18.41
CA PHE A 372 28.11 2.17 -17.75
C PHE A 372 29.41 2.28 -18.54
N SER A 373 30.38 3.02 -18.01
CA SER A 373 31.78 2.59 -18.13
C SER A 373 32.00 1.53 -17.06
N ASP A 374 32.22 0.32 -17.53
CA ASP A 374 32.80 -0.79 -16.80
C ASP A 374 34.13 -0.33 -16.17
N ASP A 375 34.18 -0.15 -14.85
CA ASP A 375 35.42 -0.06 -14.06
C ASP A 375 35.09 -0.13 -12.56
N PHE A 376 34.65 -1.31 -12.11
CA PHE A 376 34.95 -1.72 -10.73
C PHE A 376 36.41 -2.18 -10.67
N LEU A 377 37.33 -1.21 -10.76
CA LEU A 377 38.70 -1.39 -10.30
C LEU A 377 39.00 -0.31 -9.27
N VAL A 378 39.05 -0.76 -8.01
CA VAL A 378 39.60 -0.04 -6.88
C VAL A 378 40.99 0.47 -7.26
N ARG A 379 41.16 1.78 -7.33
CA ARG A 379 42.46 2.41 -7.19
C ARG A 379 42.40 3.42 -6.06
N GLU A 380 42.88 2.98 -4.90
CA GLU A 380 43.24 3.89 -3.81
C GLU A 380 44.18 4.98 -4.33
N GLY A 381 43.90 6.24 -3.96
CA GLY A 381 44.85 7.32 -4.20
C GLY A 381 44.22 8.71 -4.31
N SER A 382 44.22 9.41 -3.18
CA SER A 382 44.42 10.86 -3.01
C SER A 382 43.36 11.88 -3.48
N GLU A 383 42.88 12.60 -2.47
CA GLU A 383 42.61 14.04 -2.38
C GLU A 383 41.34 14.67 -2.99
N GLN A 384 40.74 15.49 -2.13
CA GLN A 384 39.47 16.20 -2.25
C GLN A 384 39.42 17.17 -3.44
N LYS A 385 38.27 17.22 -4.13
CA LYS A 385 37.76 18.48 -4.67
C LYS A 385 36.24 18.49 -4.76
N LEU A 386 35.65 19.40 -4.00
CA LEU A 386 34.25 19.83 -4.12
C LEU A 386 34.02 20.31 -5.56
N VAL A 387 33.12 19.66 -6.31
CA VAL A 387 32.69 20.15 -7.63
C VAL A 387 31.18 20.39 -7.58
N GLU A 388 30.81 21.67 -7.52
CA GLU A 388 29.48 22.15 -7.86
C GLU A 388 29.12 21.68 -9.27
N PHE A 389 28.01 20.96 -9.43
CA PHE A 389 27.45 20.69 -10.75
C PHE A 389 26.23 21.57 -11.01
N CYS A 390 26.44 22.57 -11.86
CA CYS A 390 25.40 23.37 -12.49
C CYS A 390 25.13 22.83 -13.91
N GLY A 391 23.89 22.38 -14.13
CA GLY A 391 23.17 22.48 -15.40
C GLY A 391 23.63 21.69 -16.63
N SER A 392 22.79 20.75 -17.07
CA SER A 392 22.52 20.60 -18.51
C SER A 392 21.10 20.09 -18.74
N GLN A 393 20.36 20.91 -19.48
CA GLN A 393 18.97 20.75 -19.85
C GLN A 393 18.76 19.57 -20.81
N GLY A 394 17.82 18.71 -20.47
CA GLY A 394 17.15 17.78 -21.38
C GLY A 394 15.74 17.57 -20.84
N GLN A 395 14.75 18.15 -21.52
CA GLN A 395 13.32 18.19 -21.21
C GLN A 395 12.84 17.27 -20.06
N ALA A 396 12.86 17.82 -18.85
CA ALA A 396 12.18 17.22 -17.71
C ALA A 396 10.66 17.28 -17.96
N PRO A 397 9.92 16.16 -17.81
CA PRO A 397 8.47 16.22 -17.80
C PRO A 397 8.04 17.21 -16.71
N ASN A 398 7.15 18.15 -17.06
CA ASN A 398 6.68 19.24 -16.21
C ASN A 398 6.33 18.76 -14.78
N LEU A 399 7.29 18.87 -13.85
CA LEU A 399 7.20 18.54 -12.43
C LEU A 399 6.58 19.67 -11.59
N LYS A 400 6.04 20.72 -12.23
CA LYS A 400 5.63 21.98 -11.56
C LYS A 400 4.28 21.96 -10.84
N GLU A 401 3.55 20.84 -10.82
CA GLU A 401 2.24 20.75 -10.12
C GLU A 401 2.09 19.46 -9.30
N TYR A 402 3.07 19.15 -8.46
CA TYR A 402 2.92 18.12 -7.43
C TYR A 402 3.03 18.73 -6.04
N PRO A 403 2.21 18.30 -5.07
CA PRO A 403 2.62 18.41 -3.69
C PRO A 403 3.80 17.46 -3.51
N SER A 404 4.99 17.90 -3.92
CA SER A 404 6.28 17.34 -3.51
C SER A 404 6.56 17.56 -2.02
N THR A 405 5.60 18.17 -1.32
CA THR A 405 5.64 18.39 0.11
C THR A 405 5.20 17.13 0.84
N PRO A 406 5.99 16.64 1.81
CA PRO A 406 5.58 15.56 2.69
C PRO A 406 4.20 15.80 3.32
N HIS A 407 3.45 14.73 3.59
CA HIS A 407 2.17 14.83 4.31
C HIS A 407 2.40 14.60 5.80
N ARG A 408 2.30 15.67 6.59
CA ARG A 408 2.40 15.57 8.04
C ARG A 408 1.07 15.04 8.61
N GLY A 409 1.14 13.95 9.34
CA GLY A 409 0.04 13.32 10.06
C GLY A 409 -0.07 13.85 11.49
N ASP A 410 -0.23 12.93 12.44
CA ASP A 410 -0.25 13.21 13.87
C ASP A 410 1.16 13.38 14.46
N ASP A 411 1.20 13.97 15.64
CA ASP A 411 2.39 14.07 16.48
C ASP A 411 2.08 13.79 17.96
N GLY A 412 3.09 13.92 18.81
CA GLY A 412 2.98 13.67 20.26
C GLY A 412 1.96 14.56 20.99
N PHE A 413 1.48 15.63 20.37
CA PHE A 413 0.46 16.53 20.93
C PHE A 413 -0.94 16.26 20.37
N THR A 414 -1.07 15.32 19.42
CA THR A 414 -2.36 14.98 18.82
C THR A 414 -3.18 14.12 19.77
N GLU A 415 -4.31 14.65 20.23
CA GLU A 415 -5.26 13.91 21.07
C GLU A 415 -6.34 13.19 20.25
N PRO A 416 -6.73 11.96 20.64
CA PRO A 416 -6.13 11.14 21.68
C PRO A 416 -4.79 10.56 21.22
N LEU A 417 -3.89 10.30 22.17
CA LEU A 417 -2.59 9.71 21.87
C LEU A 417 -2.76 8.27 21.38
N VAL A 418 -2.40 8.05 20.11
CA VAL A 418 -2.36 6.73 19.49
C VAL A 418 -0.92 6.22 19.49
N THR A 419 -0.73 5.07 20.12
CA THR A 419 0.55 4.36 20.26
C THR A 419 0.52 3.10 19.39
N SER A 420 1.68 2.43 19.23
CA SER A 420 1.73 1.15 18.54
C SER A 420 0.87 0.07 19.21
N ASN A 421 0.69 0.16 20.53
CA ASN A 421 0.02 -0.87 21.32
C ASN A 421 -1.51 -0.78 21.24
N ASN A 422 -2.04 0.40 20.88
CA ASN A 422 -3.49 0.57 20.72
C ASN A 422 -3.89 0.77 19.26
N CYS A 423 -2.97 0.72 18.30
CA CYS A 423 -3.22 0.91 16.88
C CYS A 423 -2.94 -0.38 16.11
N PHE A 424 -4.01 -1.03 15.65
CA PHE A 424 -3.99 -2.36 15.03
C PHE A 424 -3.80 -2.33 13.51
N MET A 425 -4.12 -1.20 12.88
CA MET A 425 -3.89 -0.98 11.47
C MET A 425 -3.45 0.45 11.24
N ARG A 426 -2.42 0.61 10.40
CA ARG A 426 -1.89 1.90 9.97
C ARG A 426 -1.72 1.84 8.47
N SER A 427 -2.43 2.69 7.74
CA SER A 427 -2.35 2.76 6.29
C SER A 427 -2.30 4.22 5.83
N TYR A 428 -1.63 4.47 4.71
CA TYR A 428 -1.68 5.75 4.04
C TYR A 428 -2.32 5.59 2.67
N ASN A 429 -3.48 6.22 2.51
CA ASN A 429 -4.21 6.20 1.26
C ASN A 429 -3.67 7.29 0.33
N ILE A 430 -2.84 6.91 -0.66
CA ILE A 430 -2.30 7.84 -1.66
C ILE A 430 -3.40 8.49 -2.52
N HIS A 431 -4.54 7.80 -2.71
CA HIS A 431 -5.59 8.23 -3.62
C HIS A 431 -6.32 9.47 -3.14
N TYR A 432 -6.41 9.62 -1.82
CA TYR A 432 -7.11 10.70 -1.12
C TYR A 432 -6.20 11.46 -0.14
N GLU A 433 -4.90 11.14 -0.13
CA GLU A 433 -3.86 11.74 0.70
C GLU A 433 -4.26 11.79 2.19
N ALA A 434 -4.61 10.62 2.74
CA ALA A 434 -5.07 10.50 4.12
C ALA A 434 -4.43 9.32 4.84
N PHE A 435 -4.00 9.52 6.09
CA PHE A 435 -3.72 8.40 7.00
C PHE A 435 -5.03 7.80 7.46
N ILE A 436 -5.07 6.47 7.62
CA ILE A 436 -6.19 5.71 8.14
C ILE A 436 -5.66 4.79 9.23
N ASP A 437 -6.17 4.98 10.45
CA ASP A 437 -5.79 4.19 11.61
C ASP A 437 -7.02 3.44 12.14
N LEU A 438 -6.84 2.16 12.47
CA LEU A 438 -7.77 1.40 13.32
C LEU A 438 -7.15 1.27 14.70
N PHE A 439 -7.83 1.73 15.75
CA PHE A 439 -7.26 1.80 17.09
C PHE A 439 -8.31 1.61 18.18
N ASN A 440 -7.88 1.20 19.38
CA ASN A 440 -8.74 1.13 20.56
C ASN A 440 -8.55 2.36 21.44
N LEU A 441 -9.66 3.00 21.82
CA LEU A 441 -9.69 4.02 22.86
C LEU A 441 -10.03 3.34 24.17
N THR A 442 -9.03 3.14 25.03
CA THR A 442 -9.28 2.68 26.39
C THR A 442 -9.96 3.81 27.15
N ALA A 443 -11.25 3.67 27.49
CA ALA A 443 -11.95 4.60 28.36
C ALA A 443 -11.29 4.61 29.76
N ALA A 444 -11.26 5.76 30.43
CA ALA A 444 -10.74 5.93 31.79
C ALA A 444 -11.37 4.97 32.82
N ASP A 445 -12.54 4.43 32.50
CA ASP A 445 -13.34 3.56 33.36
C ASP A 445 -13.11 2.06 33.08
N GLY A 446 -12.24 1.71 32.12
CA GLY A 446 -11.86 0.32 31.79
C GLY A 446 -12.97 -0.57 31.19
N LEU A 447 -14.21 -0.06 31.04
CA LEU A 447 -15.41 -0.86 30.79
C LEU A 447 -16.03 -0.69 29.39
N SER A 448 -15.47 0.14 28.51
CA SER A 448 -16.04 0.37 27.17
C SER A 448 -14.95 0.59 26.12
N SER A 449 -14.34 -0.50 25.65
CA SER A 449 -13.34 -0.48 24.57
C SER A 449 -14.01 -0.80 23.23
N GLY A 450 -14.26 0.22 22.42
CA GLY A 450 -14.70 0.07 21.04
C GLY A 450 -13.56 0.40 20.10
N LEU A 451 -13.46 -0.32 18.98
CA LEU A 451 -12.58 0.08 17.89
C LEU A 451 -13.04 1.41 17.31
N ASN A 452 -12.06 2.25 16.99
CA ASN A 452 -12.25 3.54 16.37
C ASN A 452 -11.42 3.60 15.10
N ILE A 453 -11.96 4.31 14.11
CA ILE A 453 -11.27 4.69 12.89
C ILE A 453 -10.88 6.15 13.04
N ARG A 454 -9.62 6.47 12.82
CA ARG A 454 -9.13 7.85 12.72
C ARG A 454 -8.62 8.06 11.32
N THR A 455 -8.98 9.19 10.71
CA THR A 455 -8.38 9.62 9.45
C THR A 455 -7.74 11.00 9.59
N ILE A 456 -6.58 11.16 8.97
CA ILE A 456 -5.82 12.42 9.00
C ILE A 456 -5.57 12.81 7.55
N SER A 457 -6.26 13.84 7.07
CA SER A 457 -6.22 14.28 5.67
C SER A 457 -5.67 15.69 5.55
N ARG A 458 -5.09 16.04 4.40
CA ARG A 458 -4.65 17.41 4.16
C ARG A 458 -5.83 18.38 4.19
N SER A 459 -5.68 19.50 4.91
CA SER A 459 -6.57 20.65 4.69
C SER A 459 -6.36 21.16 3.27
N GLN A 460 -7.38 21.06 2.43
CA GLN A 460 -7.42 21.83 1.18
C GLN A 460 -7.75 23.27 1.55
N ALA A 461 -6.78 24.00 2.10
CA ALA A 461 -6.93 25.43 2.31
C ALA A 461 -7.07 26.10 0.93
N VAL A 462 -8.18 26.81 0.72
CA VAL A 462 -8.38 27.69 -0.44
C VAL A 462 -7.26 28.73 -0.39
N THR A 463 -6.33 28.64 -1.32
CA THR A 463 -5.21 29.59 -1.44
C THR A 463 -5.73 30.89 -2.07
N HIS A 464 -6.48 31.66 -1.29
CA HIS A 464 -6.79 33.06 -1.60
C HIS A 464 -6.63 33.90 -0.34
N GLU A 465 -5.39 34.13 0.04
CA GLU A 465 -5.04 35.34 0.79
C GLU A 465 -4.14 36.16 -0.11
N GLN A 466 -4.62 37.36 -0.47
CA GLN A 466 -3.77 38.38 -1.06
C GLN A 466 -2.67 38.72 -0.03
N PRO A 467 -1.43 38.96 -0.48
CA PRO A 467 -0.35 39.34 0.42
C PRO A 467 -0.53 40.80 0.81
N ASP A 468 -1.34 41.06 1.83
CA ASP A 468 -1.32 42.35 2.51
C ASP A 468 -0.16 42.36 3.51
N SER A 469 0.89 43.08 3.08
CA SER A 469 1.85 43.85 3.88
C SER A 469 2.39 43.24 5.19
N GLN A 470 3.69 42.93 5.12
CA GLN A 470 4.69 43.09 6.19
C GLN A 470 4.49 42.33 7.51
N GLU A 471 4.68 41.01 7.48
CA GLU A 471 5.46 40.32 8.52
C GLU A 471 6.31 39.22 7.86
N MET A 472 7.61 39.51 7.71
CA MET A 472 8.58 38.61 7.09
C MET A 472 9.28 37.85 8.22
N GLY A 473 8.99 36.55 8.34
CA GLY A 473 9.65 35.66 9.30
C GLY A 473 9.15 34.21 9.26
N ASN A 474 9.63 33.43 8.28
CA ASN A 474 9.78 31.96 8.35
C ASN A 474 8.64 31.11 8.96
N LYS A 475 7.40 31.30 8.52
CA LYS A 475 6.40 30.23 8.54
C LYS A 475 6.11 29.82 7.10
N ALA A 476 6.81 28.79 6.61
CA ALA A 476 6.26 28.01 5.50
C ALA A 476 4.81 27.69 5.88
N LYS A 477 3.83 28.14 5.08
CA LYS A 477 2.40 27.93 5.31
C LYS A 477 2.18 26.44 5.58
N GLN A 478 2.10 26.05 6.85
CA GLN A 478 1.84 24.68 7.25
C GLN A 478 0.44 24.37 6.77
N VAL A 479 0.32 23.40 5.86
CA VAL A 479 -0.97 22.82 5.54
C VAL A 479 -1.39 22.07 6.80
N GLU A 480 -2.32 22.64 7.55
CA GLU A 480 -2.89 21.96 8.72
C GLU A 480 -3.58 20.66 8.27
N SER A 481 -3.46 19.61 9.07
CA SER A 481 -4.11 18.33 8.80
C SER A 481 -5.46 18.29 9.52
N ILE A 482 -6.49 17.82 8.82
CA ILE A 482 -7.83 17.63 9.35
C ILE A 482 -7.93 16.21 9.88
N ILE A 483 -8.20 16.09 11.18
CA ILE A 483 -8.39 14.81 11.86
C ILE A 483 -9.89 14.54 12.00
N SER A 484 -10.32 13.36 11.59
CA SER A 484 -11.71 12.88 11.71
C SER A 484 -11.75 11.52 12.39
N TYR A 485 -12.86 11.24 13.07
CA TYR A 485 -13.07 10.01 13.84
C TYR A 485 -14.37 9.33 13.47
N TRP A 486 -14.35 8.00 13.59
CA TRP A 486 -15.52 7.17 13.56
C TRP A 486 -15.46 6.04 14.61
N PRO A 487 -16.51 5.82 15.42
CA PRO A 487 -17.73 6.62 15.52
C PRO A 487 -17.42 8.10 15.82
N PRO A 488 -18.26 9.06 15.39
CA PRO A 488 -18.01 10.46 15.68
C PRO A 488 -17.95 10.62 17.20
N GLN A 489 -16.96 11.37 17.70
CA GLN A 489 -16.88 11.72 19.12
C GLN A 489 -18.02 12.72 19.44
N THR A 490 -19.25 12.24 19.52
CA THR A 490 -20.38 13.04 19.99
C THR A 490 -20.31 13.14 21.50
N HIS A 491 -20.59 14.33 22.05
CA HIS A 491 -21.02 14.45 23.44
C HIS A 491 -22.14 13.43 23.72
N PRO A 492 -22.24 12.87 24.94
CA PRO A 492 -23.13 11.76 25.29
C PRO A 492 -24.64 11.96 24.99
N ASP A 493 -25.05 13.16 24.56
CA ASP A 493 -26.46 13.52 24.32
C ASP A 493 -26.93 13.48 22.85
N GLU A 494 -26.04 13.32 21.85
CA GLU A 494 -26.49 13.21 20.45
C GLU A 494 -26.72 11.76 20.02
N LYS A 495 -27.98 11.31 20.14
CA LYS A 495 -28.44 10.03 19.60
C LYS A 495 -28.35 10.02 18.07
N CYS A 496 -27.26 9.50 17.52
CA CYS A 496 -27.17 9.16 16.10
C CYS A 496 -27.79 7.77 15.87
N ASP A 497 -29.05 7.70 15.42
CA ASP A 497 -29.82 6.44 15.34
C ASP A 497 -29.28 5.43 14.31
N GLY A 498 -28.47 5.89 13.35
CA GLY A 498 -27.72 5.03 12.42
C GLY A 498 -26.45 4.40 13.00
N SER A 499 -26.03 4.77 14.22
CA SER A 499 -24.76 4.32 14.80
C SER A 499 -24.85 2.99 15.54
N LYS A 500 -26.04 2.47 15.89
CA LYS A 500 -26.17 1.28 16.74
C LYS A 500 -25.63 -0.01 16.11
N TYR A 501 -25.97 -0.27 14.84
CA TYR A 501 -25.45 -1.44 14.10
C TYR A 501 -23.95 -1.29 13.78
N LEU A 502 -23.51 -0.08 13.46
CA LEU A 502 -22.12 0.21 13.11
C LEU A 502 -21.21 0.17 14.36
N ALA A 503 -21.70 0.64 15.50
CA ALA A 503 -21.03 0.52 16.79
C ALA A 503 -20.94 -0.94 17.25
N HIS A 504 -21.92 -1.80 16.89
CA HIS A 504 -21.85 -3.23 17.18
C HIS A 504 -20.71 -3.92 16.44
N ALA A 505 -20.49 -3.60 15.16
CA ALA A 505 -19.40 -4.20 14.39
C ALA A 505 -18.02 -3.87 14.99
N LEU A 506 -17.85 -2.65 15.49
CA LEU A 506 -16.61 -2.17 16.10
C LEU A 506 -16.50 -2.49 17.60
N ARG A 507 -17.45 -3.21 18.20
CA ARG A 507 -17.27 -3.72 19.57
C ARG A 507 -16.20 -4.79 19.56
N VAL A 508 -15.23 -4.65 20.44
CA VAL A 508 -14.32 -5.74 20.76
C VAL A 508 -15.12 -6.75 21.58
N GLN A 509 -15.29 -7.97 21.06
CA GLN A 509 -16.08 -8.99 21.76
C GLN A 509 -15.38 -9.46 23.03
N GLU A 510 -14.05 -9.65 22.99
CA GLU A 510 -13.25 -10.00 24.15
C GLU A 510 -11.96 -9.15 24.23
N PRO A 511 -11.61 -8.62 25.41
CA PRO A 511 -10.49 -7.67 25.57
C PRO A 511 -9.08 -8.25 25.31
N HIS A 512 -8.96 -9.57 25.07
CA HIS A 512 -7.69 -10.25 24.82
C HIS A 512 -7.53 -10.73 23.37
N TRP A 513 -8.49 -10.45 22.49
CA TRP A 513 -8.36 -10.87 21.09
C TRP A 513 -7.32 -10.03 20.38
N ASP A 514 -6.46 -10.71 19.62
CA ASP A 514 -5.59 -10.04 18.66
C ASP A 514 -6.44 -9.44 17.54
N ILE A 515 -6.06 -8.22 17.14
CA ILE A 515 -6.76 -7.46 16.12
C ILE A 515 -5.74 -7.10 15.05
N PHE A 516 -6.05 -7.48 13.82
CA PHE A 516 -5.27 -7.14 12.65
C PHE A 516 -6.19 -6.56 11.59
N GLY A 517 -5.75 -5.51 10.91
CA GLY A 517 -6.52 -4.90 9.84
C GLY A 517 -5.66 -4.56 8.63
N VAL A 518 -6.32 -4.48 7.49
CA VAL A 518 -5.76 -4.05 6.21
C VAL A 518 -6.75 -3.11 5.55
N ALA A 519 -6.26 -2.06 4.90
CA ALA A 519 -7.07 -1.13 4.13
C ALA A 519 -6.47 -0.88 2.76
N ASP A 520 -7.33 -0.68 1.78
CA ASP A 520 -6.97 -0.23 0.43
C ASP A 520 -7.61 1.12 0.12
N ASP A 521 -7.82 1.42 -1.17
CA ASP A 521 -8.37 2.70 -1.60
C ASP A 521 -9.87 2.87 -1.28
N ARG A 522 -10.62 1.80 -0.99
CA ARG A 522 -12.08 1.86 -0.82
C ARG A 522 -12.62 1.19 0.44
N SER A 523 -11.91 0.20 0.98
CA SER A 523 -12.40 -0.61 2.09
C SER A 523 -11.33 -0.82 3.16
N LEU A 524 -11.80 -1.05 4.38
CA LEU A 524 -11.00 -1.46 5.52
C LEU A 524 -11.59 -2.78 6.02
N VAL A 525 -10.76 -3.82 6.11
CA VAL A 525 -11.12 -5.12 6.65
C VAL A 525 -10.27 -5.38 7.88
N TYR A 526 -10.87 -5.91 8.93
CA TYR A 526 -10.16 -6.37 10.11
C TYR A 526 -10.74 -7.67 10.62
N ILE A 527 -9.92 -8.43 11.32
CA ILE A 527 -10.33 -9.60 12.09
C ILE A 527 -10.26 -9.27 13.57
N GLN A 528 -11.15 -9.86 14.35
CA GLN A 528 -11.02 -9.94 15.80
C GLN A 528 -11.08 -11.42 16.15
N GLY A 529 -10.04 -11.93 16.81
CA GLY A 529 -9.96 -13.33 17.21
C GLY A 529 -8.59 -13.93 16.93
N GLY A 530 -8.15 -14.77 17.85
CA GLY A 530 -6.92 -15.56 17.82
C GLY A 530 -7.08 -16.78 18.71
#